data_AF-A0A7Y5UGA6-F1
#
_entry.id   AF-A0A7Y5UGA6-F1
#
_cell.length_a   1.000
_cell.length_b   1.000
_cell.length_c   1.000
_cell.angle_alpha   90.00
_cell.angle_beta   90.00
_cell.angle_gamma   90.00
#
_symmetry.space_group_name_H-M   'P 1'
#
loop_
_entity.id
_entity.type
_entity.pdbx_description
1 polymer ?
#
loop_
_entity_poly.entity_id
_entity_poly.type
_entity_poly.pdbx_seq_one_letter_code
_entity_poly.pdbx_strand_id
1 'polypeptide(L)'
;MILALQVAVAALLLAPADTTVAVRDSADAGPRVIDARLGPTAADDTTPHRRPRAVEVSDAYALRLRIHHYASYAMIPLFTAQAIAGNQMYQSGSDDPAWAKSLHGIGAAGLGALFTVNTVTGVWNLWESRGVSEGRTARLVHSAFMLASDAGFAYAGIKLGPDAHNSFSKRQEHRRVAYISMGSALAGYATMLVANR
;
A
#
# COMPACT_ATOMS: atom_id res chain seq x y z
N MET A 1 -1.86 -12.13 -27.61
CA MET A 1 -0.90 -12.17 -26.49
C MET A 1 -1.60 -11.98 -25.13
N ILE A 2 -2.80 -12.57 -24.95
CA ILE A 2 -3.66 -12.40 -23.76
C ILE A 2 -3.62 -13.65 -22.86
N LEU A 3 -3.02 -14.75 -23.33
CA LEU A 3 -2.96 -16.02 -22.60
C LEU A 3 -1.81 -16.11 -21.58
N ALA A 4 -0.76 -15.29 -21.70
CA ALA A 4 0.41 -15.36 -20.80
C ALA A 4 0.18 -14.69 -19.44
N LEU A 5 -0.84 -13.82 -19.31
CA LEU A 5 -1.12 -13.08 -18.08
C LEU A 5 -1.93 -13.89 -17.05
N GLN A 6 -2.57 -14.99 -17.47
CA GLN A 6 -3.36 -15.84 -16.56
C GLN A 6 -2.54 -16.90 -15.81
N VAL A 7 -1.33 -17.23 -16.27
CA VAL A 7 -0.52 -18.32 -15.68
C VAL A 7 0.24 -17.88 -14.42
N ALA A 8 0.60 -16.60 -14.30
CA ALA A 8 1.34 -16.09 -13.14
C ALA A 8 0.50 -15.99 -11.85
N VAL A 9 -0.83 -15.93 -11.97
CA VAL A 9 -1.75 -15.85 -10.81
C VAL A 9 -2.01 -17.23 -10.20
N ALA A 10 -1.85 -18.32 -10.97
CA ALA A 10 -2.15 -19.68 -10.52
C ALA A 10 -1.00 -20.35 -9.74
N ALA A 11 0.26 -19.94 -9.95
CA ALA A 11 1.42 -20.63 -9.38
C ALA A 11 1.68 -20.34 -7.88
N LEU A 12 1.02 -19.33 -7.29
CA LEU A 12 1.21 -18.97 -5.88
C LEU A 12 0.12 -19.55 -4.95
N LEU A 13 -0.84 -20.32 -5.49
CA LEU A 13 -2.00 -20.83 -4.74
C LEU A 13 -1.83 -22.27 -4.21
N LEU A 14 -0.65 -22.87 -4.29
CA LEU A 14 -0.44 -24.30 -4.01
C LEU A 14 0.58 -24.62 -2.91
N ALA A 15 0.94 -23.65 -2.05
CA ALA A 15 1.73 -23.97 -0.85
C ALA A 15 0.79 -24.23 0.34
N PRO A 16 0.64 -25.48 0.82
CA PRO A 16 -0.06 -25.75 2.06
C PRO A 16 0.83 -25.28 3.22
N ALA A 17 0.35 -24.33 4.01
CA ALA A 17 0.94 -24.01 5.30
C ALA A 17 0.13 -24.75 6.37
N ASP A 18 0.53 -25.99 6.67
CA ASP A 18 0.13 -26.63 7.93
C ASP A 18 0.77 -25.85 9.08
N THR A 19 -0.05 -25.31 9.97
CA THR A 19 0.45 -24.80 11.25
C THR A 19 -0.52 -25.21 12.35
N THR A 20 -0.30 -26.40 12.88
CA THR A 20 -0.85 -26.82 14.17
C THR A 20 -0.01 -26.16 15.27
N VAL A 21 -0.62 -25.28 16.06
CA VAL A 21 0.00 -24.76 17.28
C VAL A 21 -0.30 -25.74 18.40
N ALA A 22 0.74 -26.44 18.87
CA ALA A 22 0.67 -27.31 20.02
C ALA A 22 0.42 -26.51 21.30
N VAL A 23 -0.69 -26.81 21.99
CA VAL A 23 -0.93 -26.37 23.36
C VAL A 23 0.01 -27.18 24.27
N ARG A 24 0.94 -26.51 24.93
CA ARG A 24 1.72 -27.11 26.03
C ARG A 24 0.87 -27.06 27.29
N ASP A 25 0.34 -28.22 27.69
CA ASP A 25 -0.10 -28.44 29.06
C ASP A 25 1.11 -28.33 29.99
N SER A 26 1.03 -27.43 30.97
CA SER A 26 1.90 -27.43 32.14
C SER A 26 1.04 -27.63 33.37
N ALA A 27 0.72 -28.89 33.63
CA ALA A 27 0.23 -29.35 34.91
C ALA A 27 1.43 -29.47 35.85
N ASP A 28 1.68 -28.46 36.70
CA ASP A 28 2.20 -28.67 38.06
C ASP A 28 2.20 -27.37 38.88
N ALA A 29 1.28 -27.25 39.83
CA ALA A 29 1.41 -26.38 40.99
C ALA A 29 0.38 -26.82 42.06
N GLY A 30 0.88 -27.43 43.15
CA GLY A 30 0.07 -27.89 44.28
C GLY A 30 -0.71 -26.79 45.03
N PRO A 31 -1.50 -27.15 46.06
CA PRO A 31 -2.40 -26.23 46.73
C PRO A 31 -1.62 -25.15 47.50
N ARG A 32 -1.74 -23.89 47.06
CA ARG A 32 -1.27 -22.73 47.82
C ARG A 32 -2.39 -22.29 48.76
N VAL A 33 -2.13 -22.32 50.07
CA VAL A 33 -2.99 -21.68 51.07
C VAL A 33 -2.89 -20.16 50.86
N ILE A 34 -3.99 -19.55 50.42
CA ILE A 34 -4.09 -18.10 50.26
C ILE A 34 -4.63 -17.54 51.57
N ASP A 35 -3.78 -16.88 52.35
CA ASP A 35 -4.23 -16.05 53.48
C ASP A 35 -5.10 -14.91 52.95
N ALA A 36 -6.41 -15.01 53.17
CA ALA A 36 -7.38 -13.99 52.82
C ALA A 36 -7.22 -12.78 53.74
N ARG A 37 -6.29 -11.88 53.39
CA ARG A 37 -6.29 -10.52 53.93
C ARG A 37 -7.43 -9.75 53.28
N LEU A 38 -8.51 -9.52 54.01
CA LEU A 38 -9.59 -8.59 53.66
C LEU A 38 -9.02 -7.17 53.64
N GLY A 39 -8.48 -6.76 52.50
CA GLY A 39 -8.18 -5.35 52.20
C GLY A 39 -9.48 -4.57 51.96
N PRO A 40 -9.45 -3.23 52.05
CA PRO A 40 -10.63 -2.40 51.79
C PRO A 40 -11.19 -2.76 50.41
N THR A 41 -12.50 -2.99 50.34
CA THR A 41 -13.23 -3.26 49.10
C THR A 41 -12.86 -2.19 48.09
N ALA A 42 -12.17 -2.58 47.01
CA ALA A 42 -11.94 -1.69 45.89
C ALA A 42 -13.31 -1.12 45.51
N ALA A 43 -13.44 0.21 45.56
CA ALA A 43 -14.60 0.86 45.00
C ALA A 43 -14.72 0.37 43.56
N ASP A 44 -15.87 -0.18 43.18
CA ASP A 44 -16.11 -0.59 41.81
C ASP A 44 -15.75 0.59 40.91
N ASP A 45 -14.74 0.40 40.07
CA ASP A 45 -14.36 1.36 39.05
C ASP A 45 -15.50 1.39 38.02
N THR A 46 -16.46 2.27 38.27
CA THR A 46 -17.66 2.49 37.46
C THR A 46 -17.36 3.27 36.18
N THR A 47 -16.09 3.61 35.91
CA THR A 47 -15.75 4.23 34.64
C THR A 47 -15.94 3.20 33.52
N PRO A 48 -16.78 3.49 32.50
CA PRO A 48 -16.99 2.57 31.39
C PRO A 48 -15.70 2.38 30.60
N HIS A 49 -14.93 1.35 30.93
CA HIS A 49 -13.75 1.00 30.16
C HIS A 49 -14.18 0.39 28.82
N ARG A 50 -13.76 1.00 27.72
CA ARG A 50 -13.98 0.45 26.38
C ARG A 50 -13.20 -0.87 26.27
N ARG A 51 -13.92 -1.99 26.35
CA ARG A 51 -13.31 -3.32 26.17
C ARG A 51 -12.65 -3.41 24.79
N PRO A 52 -11.40 -3.93 24.71
CA PRO A 52 -10.79 -4.27 23.44
C PRO A 52 -11.73 -5.20 22.65
N ARG A 53 -12.00 -4.87 21.39
CA ARG A 53 -12.78 -5.72 20.49
C ARG A 53 -11.82 -6.42 19.56
N ALA A 54 -11.87 -7.75 19.54
CA ALA A 54 -11.26 -8.51 18.47
C ALA A 54 -11.97 -8.12 17.16
N VAL A 55 -11.19 -7.77 16.15
CA VAL A 55 -11.70 -7.54 14.79
C VAL A 55 -11.23 -8.71 13.96
N GLU A 56 -12.17 -9.52 13.51
CA GLU A 56 -11.90 -10.61 12.59
C GLU A 56 -11.71 -10.05 11.17
N VAL A 57 -10.68 -10.54 10.50
CA VAL A 57 -10.37 -10.25 9.09
C VAL A 57 -10.21 -11.58 8.36
N SER A 58 -10.30 -11.56 7.02
CA SER A 58 -10.11 -12.79 6.24
C SER A 58 -8.67 -13.31 6.30
N ASP A 59 -8.48 -14.60 6.05
CA ASP A 59 -7.15 -15.23 5.95
C ASP A 59 -6.27 -14.57 4.87
N ALA A 60 -6.90 -14.06 3.82
CA ALA A 60 -6.21 -13.37 2.72
C ALA A 60 -5.74 -11.95 3.09
N TYR A 61 -6.17 -11.39 4.23
CA TYR A 61 -5.78 -10.05 4.69
C TYR A 61 -4.27 -9.90 4.79
N ALA A 62 -3.60 -10.83 5.46
CA ALA A 62 -2.16 -10.81 5.66
C ALA A 62 -1.39 -10.99 4.34
N LEU A 63 -1.93 -11.77 3.40
CA LEU A 63 -1.33 -11.92 2.07
C LEU A 63 -1.39 -10.60 1.29
N ARG A 64 -2.56 -9.98 1.18
CA ARG A 64 -2.73 -8.69 0.48
C ARG A 64 -1.89 -7.60 1.12
N LEU A 65 -1.80 -7.58 2.45
CA LEU A 65 -0.96 -6.61 3.17
C LEU A 65 0.52 -6.77 2.83
N ARG A 66 1.01 -8.02 2.78
CA ARG A 66 2.40 -8.31 2.37
C ARG A 66 2.66 -7.88 0.93
N ILE A 67 1.74 -8.20 0.01
CA ILE A 67 1.86 -7.77 -1.40
C ILE A 67 1.94 -6.24 -1.47
N HIS A 68 0.99 -5.54 -0.85
CA HIS A 68 0.95 -4.08 -0.83
C HIS A 68 2.24 -3.46 -0.27
N HIS A 69 2.71 -3.99 0.87
CA HIS A 69 3.91 -3.51 1.53
C HIS A 69 5.17 -3.71 0.66
N TYR A 70 5.39 -4.92 0.14
CA TYR A 70 6.60 -5.20 -0.63
C TYR A 70 6.58 -4.55 -2.02
N ALA A 71 5.41 -4.51 -2.67
CA ALA A 71 5.25 -3.80 -3.94
C ALA A 71 5.60 -2.31 -3.79
N SER A 72 5.24 -1.68 -2.68
CA SER A 72 5.50 -0.26 -2.45
C SER A 72 6.99 0.12 -2.50
N TYR A 73 7.93 -0.80 -2.23
CA TYR A 73 9.36 -0.52 -2.37
C TYR A 73 9.80 -0.31 -3.83
N ALA A 74 9.12 -0.92 -4.80
CA ALA A 74 9.43 -0.76 -6.22
C ALA A 74 9.07 0.64 -6.74
N MET A 75 8.24 1.39 -6.02
CA MET A 75 7.82 2.74 -6.41
C MET A 75 9.01 3.69 -6.54
N ILE A 76 9.94 3.68 -5.57
CA ILE A 76 11.07 4.63 -5.54
C ILE A 76 11.96 4.49 -6.78
N PRO A 77 12.53 3.30 -7.10
CA PRO A 77 13.38 3.17 -8.29
C PRO A 77 12.61 3.44 -9.59
N LEU A 78 11.32 3.07 -9.67
CA LEU A 78 10.49 3.40 -10.83
C LEU A 78 10.29 4.91 -10.98
N PHE A 79 9.98 5.64 -9.91
CA PHE A 79 9.87 7.10 -9.94
C PHE A 79 11.17 7.76 -10.35
N THR A 80 12.31 7.27 -9.85
CA THR A 80 13.63 7.77 -10.27
C THR A 80 13.84 7.58 -11.77
N ALA A 81 13.61 6.37 -12.30
CA ALA A 81 13.74 6.10 -13.72
C ALA A 81 12.80 6.98 -14.58
N GLN A 82 11.57 7.17 -14.12
CA GLN A 82 10.59 8.01 -14.79
C GLN A 82 10.95 9.49 -14.77
N ALA A 83 11.49 10.00 -13.65
CA ALA A 83 11.96 11.37 -13.57
C ALA A 83 13.15 11.62 -14.51
N ILE A 84 14.09 10.68 -14.60
CA ILE A 84 15.24 10.77 -15.51
C ILE A 84 14.77 10.79 -16.97
N ALA A 85 14.02 9.77 -17.39
CA ALA A 85 13.56 9.65 -18.77
C ALA A 85 12.60 10.79 -19.15
N GLY A 86 11.65 11.12 -18.27
CA GLY A 86 10.68 12.20 -18.49
C GLY A 86 11.33 13.58 -18.55
N ASN A 87 12.38 13.85 -17.75
CA ASN A 87 13.12 15.11 -17.85
C ASN A 87 13.93 15.20 -19.15
N GLN A 88 14.50 14.09 -19.63
CA GLN A 88 15.17 14.07 -20.93
C GLN A 88 14.19 14.42 -22.06
N MET A 89 13.00 13.79 -22.05
CA MET A 89 11.95 14.07 -23.03
C MET A 89 11.40 15.49 -22.91
N TYR A 90 11.32 16.01 -21.68
CA TYR A 90 10.90 17.39 -21.45
C TYR A 90 11.83 18.39 -22.14
N GLN A 91 13.14 18.17 -22.05
CA GLN A 91 14.18 19.06 -22.58
C GLN A 91 14.39 18.90 -24.10
N SER A 92 14.29 17.67 -24.63
CA SER A 92 14.62 17.38 -26.04
C SER A 92 13.43 17.63 -26.98
N GLY A 93 12.22 17.53 -26.47
CA GLY A 93 11.00 17.89 -27.18
C GLY A 93 10.59 16.96 -28.31
N SER A 94 10.62 17.41 -29.56
CA SER A 94 10.35 16.51 -30.69
C SER A 94 11.50 15.53 -30.93
N ASP A 95 12.70 15.90 -30.47
CA ASP A 95 13.95 15.21 -30.79
C ASP A 95 14.38 14.28 -29.64
N ASP A 96 13.41 13.74 -28.87
CA ASP A 96 13.76 12.91 -27.72
C ASP A 96 14.50 11.63 -28.13
N PRO A 97 15.58 11.26 -27.43
CA PRO A 97 16.32 10.06 -27.73
C PRO A 97 15.48 8.80 -27.45
N ALA A 98 15.67 7.76 -28.28
CA ALA A 98 14.88 6.53 -28.21
C ALA A 98 14.89 5.86 -26.83
N TRP A 99 16.04 5.88 -26.13
CA TRP A 99 16.16 5.30 -24.79
C TRP A 99 15.21 5.96 -23.79
N ALA A 100 15.00 7.28 -23.89
CA ALA A 100 14.15 8.01 -22.97
C ALA A 100 12.67 7.69 -23.24
N LYS A 101 12.27 7.66 -24.52
CA LYS A 101 10.91 7.25 -24.91
C LYS A 101 10.60 5.83 -24.44
N SER A 102 11.51 4.88 -24.68
CA SER A 102 11.34 3.48 -24.29
C SER A 102 11.32 3.30 -22.77
N LEU A 103 12.29 3.88 -22.04
CA LEU A 103 12.36 3.77 -20.58
C LEU A 103 11.14 4.43 -19.92
N HIS A 104 10.73 5.59 -20.41
CA HIS A 104 9.54 6.29 -19.92
C HIS A 104 8.28 5.43 -20.16
N GLY A 105 8.06 4.96 -21.39
CA GLY A 105 6.89 4.13 -21.72
C GLY A 105 6.83 2.81 -20.93
N ILE A 106 7.93 2.07 -20.85
CA ILE A 106 8.00 0.81 -20.08
C ILE A 106 7.77 1.06 -18.59
N GLY A 107 8.43 2.06 -18.02
CA GLY A 107 8.26 2.35 -16.60
C GLY A 107 6.88 2.93 -16.27
N ALA A 108 6.23 3.65 -17.19
CA ALA A 108 4.85 4.10 -17.03
C ALA A 108 3.87 2.91 -17.00
N ALA A 109 4.06 1.92 -17.89
CA ALA A 109 3.30 0.68 -17.84
C ALA A 109 3.55 -0.10 -16.52
N GLY A 110 4.81 -0.19 -16.09
CA GLY A 110 5.20 -0.80 -14.82
C GLY A 110 4.56 -0.11 -13.61
N LEU A 111 4.56 1.23 -13.58
CA LEU A 111 3.87 2.01 -12.56
C LEU A 111 2.36 1.78 -12.58
N GLY A 112 1.74 1.77 -13.77
CA GLY A 112 0.32 1.48 -13.90
C GLY A 112 -0.06 0.13 -13.29
N ALA A 113 0.72 -0.92 -13.58
CA ALA A 113 0.51 -2.24 -12.99
C ALA A 113 0.74 -2.23 -11.47
N LEU A 114 1.83 -1.61 -11.01
CA LEU A 114 2.20 -1.55 -9.59
C LEU A 114 1.12 -0.85 -8.75
N PHE A 115 0.70 0.34 -9.18
CA PHE A 115 -0.31 1.12 -8.48
C PHE A 115 -1.68 0.44 -8.54
N THR A 116 -2.04 -0.20 -9.65
CA THR A 116 -3.27 -1.02 -9.71
C THR A 116 -3.28 -2.12 -8.65
N VAL A 117 -2.19 -2.90 -8.54
CA VAL A 117 -2.08 -3.97 -7.53
C VAL A 117 -2.13 -3.39 -6.11
N ASN A 118 -1.40 -2.31 -5.85
CA ASN A 118 -1.40 -1.65 -4.55
C ASN A 118 -2.79 -1.11 -4.18
N THR A 119 -3.51 -0.51 -5.12
CA THR A 119 -4.83 0.06 -4.87
C THR A 119 -5.87 -1.02 -4.60
N VAL A 120 -5.89 -2.10 -5.39
CA VAL A 120 -6.81 -3.22 -5.14
C VAL A 120 -6.54 -3.84 -3.78
N THR A 121 -5.28 -4.17 -3.47
CA THR A 121 -4.92 -4.79 -2.19
C THR A 121 -5.14 -3.85 -1.00
N GLY A 122 -4.82 -2.57 -1.16
CA GLY A 122 -4.93 -1.53 -0.12
C GLY A 122 -6.37 -1.17 0.19
N VAL A 123 -7.21 -0.91 -0.81
CA VAL A 123 -8.65 -0.60 -0.61
C VAL A 123 -9.37 -1.79 0.00
N TRP A 124 -9.07 -3.01 -0.47
CA TRP A 124 -9.68 -4.22 0.09
C TRP A 124 -9.30 -4.40 1.57
N ASN A 125 -8.03 -4.24 1.92
CA ASN A 125 -7.59 -4.31 3.31
C ASN A 125 -8.12 -3.14 4.17
N LEU A 126 -8.28 -1.94 3.61
CA LEU A 126 -8.91 -0.83 4.30
C LEU A 126 -10.36 -1.16 4.65
N TRP A 127 -11.10 -1.76 3.71
CA TRP A 127 -12.49 -2.16 3.91
C TRP A 127 -12.65 -3.22 4.99
N GLU A 128 -11.81 -4.26 4.98
CA GLU A 128 -11.83 -5.31 6.01
C GLU A 128 -11.41 -4.78 7.38
N SER A 129 -10.41 -3.90 7.44
CA SER A 129 -9.94 -3.29 8.69
C SER A 129 -10.77 -2.09 9.16
N ARG A 130 -11.96 -1.84 8.60
CA ARG A 130 -12.79 -0.66 8.94
C ARG A 130 -13.20 -0.57 10.41
N GLY A 131 -13.28 -1.72 11.09
CA GLY A 131 -13.57 -1.82 12.52
C GLY A 131 -12.36 -1.58 13.44
N VAL A 132 -11.14 -1.57 12.89
CA VAL A 132 -9.89 -1.39 13.64
C VAL A 132 -9.66 0.10 13.86
N SER A 133 -9.70 0.56 15.12
CA SER A 133 -9.47 1.97 15.47
C SER A 133 -7.99 2.35 15.48
N GLU A 134 -7.11 1.41 15.82
CA GLU A 134 -5.67 1.63 15.88
C GLU A 134 -5.11 1.95 14.51
N GLY A 135 -4.31 3.02 14.38
CA GLY A 135 -3.75 3.48 13.11
C GLY A 135 -4.77 3.92 12.04
N ARG A 136 -6.06 4.07 12.39
CA ARG A 136 -7.13 4.35 11.42
C ARG A 136 -6.89 5.63 10.62
N THR A 137 -6.50 6.70 11.28
CA THR A 137 -6.23 7.98 10.62
C THR A 137 -5.09 7.85 9.61
N ALA A 138 -3.99 7.19 9.97
CA ALA A 138 -2.87 6.97 9.07
C ALA A 138 -3.29 6.17 7.82
N ARG A 139 -4.07 5.09 8.00
CA ARG A 139 -4.61 4.32 6.88
C ARG A 139 -5.51 5.16 5.97
N LEU A 140 -6.40 5.98 6.54
CA LEU A 140 -7.27 6.86 5.76
C LEU A 140 -6.48 7.92 4.99
N VAL A 141 -5.52 8.58 5.62
CA VAL A 141 -4.64 9.57 4.98
C VAL A 141 -3.81 8.92 3.87
N HIS A 142 -3.21 7.77 4.14
CA HIS A 142 -2.48 6.98 3.15
C HIS A 142 -3.35 6.63 1.94
N SER A 143 -4.57 6.12 2.17
CA SER A 143 -5.49 5.76 1.09
C SER A 143 -5.93 6.97 0.27
N ALA A 144 -6.16 8.13 0.89
CA ALA A 144 -6.47 9.36 0.18
C ALA A 144 -5.32 9.78 -0.76
N PHE A 145 -4.07 9.79 -0.25
CA PHE A 145 -2.89 10.11 -1.05
C PHE A 145 -2.64 9.10 -2.18
N MET A 146 -2.85 7.81 -1.92
CA MET A 146 -2.72 6.75 -2.92
C MET A 146 -3.75 6.95 -4.06
N LEU A 147 -5.03 7.14 -3.74
CA LEU A 147 -6.07 7.35 -4.75
C LEU A 147 -5.88 8.65 -5.54
N ALA A 148 -5.43 9.73 -4.88
CA ALA A 148 -5.09 10.97 -5.56
C ALA A 148 -3.91 10.80 -6.53
N SER A 149 -2.88 10.04 -6.11
CA SER A 149 -1.75 9.69 -6.96
C SER A 149 -2.20 8.90 -8.19
N ASP A 150 -3.00 7.84 -8.00
CA ASP A 150 -3.56 7.00 -9.06
C ASP A 150 -4.33 7.82 -10.09
N ALA A 151 -5.24 8.67 -9.61
CA ALA A 151 -6.03 9.53 -10.47
C ALA A 151 -5.14 10.46 -11.30
N GLY A 152 -4.12 11.06 -10.68
CA GLY A 152 -3.19 11.93 -11.40
C GLY A 152 -2.30 11.19 -12.40
N PHE A 153 -1.82 9.98 -12.09
CA PHE A 153 -1.07 9.17 -13.05
C PHE A 153 -1.93 8.70 -14.22
N ALA A 154 -3.16 8.27 -13.94
CA ALA A 154 -4.12 7.91 -14.98
C ALA A 154 -4.42 9.12 -15.88
N TYR A 155 -4.62 10.31 -15.30
CA TYR A 155 -4.82 11.54 -16.06
C TYR A 155 -3.60 11.91 -16.89
N ALA A 156 -2.40 11.90 -16.31
CA ALA A 156 -1.16 12.17 -17.02
C ALA A 156 -0.95 11.21 -18.21
N GLY A 157 -1.14 9.91 -18.00
CA GLY A 157 -0.95 8.89 -19.04
C GLY A 157 -2.03 8.91 -20.12
N ILE A 158 -3.30 8.91 -19.74
CA ILE A 158 -4.43 8.71 -20.68
C ILE A 158 -4.82 10.03 -21.36
N LYS A 159 -4.82 11.15 -20.64
CA LYS A 159 -5.30 12.43 -21.16
C LYS A 159 -4.19 13.33 -21.67
N LEU A 160 -3.05 13.40 -20.99
CA LEU A 160 -1.98 14.32 -21.37
C LEU A 160 -0.92 13.66 -22.26
N GLY A 161 -0.68 12.36 -22.08
CA GLY A 161 0.35 11.58 -22.78
C GLY A 161 0.30 11.70 -24.31
N PRO A 162 -0.87 11.49 -24.97
CA PRO A 162 -0.96 11.56 -26.43
C PRO A 162 -0.52 12.91 -27.01
N ASP A 163 -0.82 14.02 -26.32
CA ASP A 163 -0.57 15.38 -26.81
C ASP A 163 0.80 15.93 -26.40
N ALA A 164 1.42 15.37 -25.35
CA ALA A 164 2.66 15.86 -24.76
C ALA A 164 3.87 15.82 -25.73
N HIS A 165 3.83 14.96 -26.75
CA HIS A 165 4.89 14.91 -27.76
C HIS A 165 4.91 16.17 -28.63
N ASN A 166 3.73 16.64 -29.04
CA ASN A 166 3.57 17.68 -30.06
C ASN A 166 3.32 19.07 -29.48
N SER A 167 3.13 19.19 -28.16
CA SER A 167 2.84 20.46 -27.50
C SER A 167 3.68 20.64 -26.24
N PHE A 168 4.47 21.70 -26.21
CA PHE A 168 5.25 22.08 -25.02
C PHE A 168 4.35 22.34 -23.81
N SER A 169 3.22 23.02 -24.01
CA SER A 169 2.24 23.28 -22.95
C SER A 169 1.71 21.97 -22.35
N LYS A 170 1.35 21.00 -23.21
CA LYS A 170 0.89 19.68 -22.75
C LYS A 170 1.98 18.85 -22.09
N ARG A 171 3.22 18.97 -22.55
CA ARG A 171 4.38 18.34 -21.91
C ARG A 171 4.65 18.92 -20.52
N GLN A 172 4.54 20.24 -20.37
CA GLN A 172 4.67 20.91 -19.08
C GLN A 172 3.52 20.51 -18.13
N GLU A 173 2.30 20.43 -18.65
CA GLU A 173 1.13 19.97 -17.89
C GLU A 173 1.32 18.52 -17.43
N HIS A 174 1.70 17.62 -18.34
CA HIS A 174 1.98 16.20 -18.04
C HIS A 174 3.04 16.09 -16.94
N ARG A 175 4.16 16.79 -17.09
CA ARG A 175 5.27 16.79 -16.12
C ARG A 175 4.79 17.27 -14.76
N ARG A 176 4.03 18.37 -14.70
CA ARG A 176 3.50 18.92 -13.45
C ARG A 176 2.61 17.92 -12.74
N VAL A 177 1.65 17.33 -13.45
CA VAL A 177 0.74 16.32 -12.88
C VAL A 177 1.54 15.10 -12.39
N ALA A 178 2.49 14.61 -13.18
CA ALA A 178 3.32 13.46 -12.80
C ALA A 178 4.09 13.70 -11.49
N TYR A 179 4.74 14.85 -11.33
CA TYR A 179 5.46 15.16 -10.08
C TYR A 179 4.52 15.35 -8.88
N ILE A 180 3.34 15.93 -9.06
CA ILE A 180 2.33 16.04 -7.99
C ILE A 180 1.84 14.66 -7.57
N SER A 181 1.59 13.75 -8.52
CA SER A 181 1.23 12.36 -8.23
C SER A 181 2.35 11.61 -7.50
N MET A 182 3.59 11.70 -7.98
CA MET A 182 4.75 11.11 -7.31
C MET A 182 4.89 11.62 -5.87
N GLY A 183 4.75 12.93 -5.67
CA GLY A 183 4.77 13.54 -4.34
C GLY A 183 3.65 13.04 -3.44
N SER A 184 2.43 12.92 -3.97
CA SER A 184 1.27 12.37 -3.25
C SER A 184 1.54 10.93 -2.80
N ALA A 185 2.02 10.07 -3.71
CA ALA A 185 2.35 8.68 -3.38
C ALA A 185 3.43 8.59 -2.30
N LEU A 186 4.50 9.39 -2.41
CA LEU A 186 5.57 9.43 -1.41
C LEU A 186 5.08 9.92 -0.05
N ALA A 187 4.18 10.91 0.00
CA ALA A 187 3.56 11.39 1.24
C ALA A 187 2.68 10.31 1.88
N GLY A 188 1.89 9.59 1.08
CA GLY A 188 1.10 8.45 1.54
C GLY A 188 2.00 7.33 2.10
N TYR A 189 3.10 7.01 1.40
CA TYR A 189 4.09 6.04 1.86
C TYR A 189 4.73 6.45 3.19
N ALA A 190 5.20 7.70 3.29
CA ALA A 190 5.82 8.23 4.50
C ALA A 190 4.86 8.23 5.71
N THR A 191 3.58 8.52 5.47
CA THR A 191 2.54 8.46 6.52
C THR A 191 2.50 7.09 7.19
N MET A 192 2.52 6.01 6.41
CA MET A 192 2.53 4.65 6.95
C MET A 192 3.87 4.28 7.59
N LEU A 193 4.99 4.74 7.04
CA LEU A 193 6.32 4.51 7.61
C LEU A 193 6.50 5.14 9.00
N VAL A 194 5.91 6.31 9.22
CA VAL A 194 5.96 7.00 10.52
C VAL A 194 4.93 6.44 11.50
N ALA A 195 3.74 6.09 11.01
CA ALA A 195 2.64 5.60 11.86
C ALA A 195 2.77 4.13 12.29
N ASN A 196 3.55 3.31 11.59
CA ASN A 196 3.83 1.90 11.96
C ASN A 196 5.02 1.75 12.93
N ARG A 197 5.33 2.78 13.72
CA ARG A 197 6.39 2.73 14.73
C ARG A 197 5.84 2.46 16.12
#